data_AF-A0A520WZ74-F1
#
_entry.id   AF-A0A520WZ74-F1
#
_cell.length_a   1.000
_cell.length_b   1.000
_cell.length_c   1.000
_cell.angle_alpha   90.00
_cell.angle_beta   90.00
_cell.angle_gamma   90.00
#
_symmetry.space_group_name_H-M   'P 1'
#
loop_
_entity.id
_entity.type
_entity.pdbx_description
1 polymer ?
#
loop_
_entity_poly.entity_id
_entity_poly.type
_entity_poly.pdbx_seq_one_letter_code
_entity_poly.pdbx_strand_id
1 'polypeptide(L)'
;MTKTGYVIGSPKYMAPEQILGKKVDETADVYSVGVIMYEMCTGVPPYSRGDHMSVMYQHVQGKATDCQEINPDLPDDFAAVIVTAMSVDKTKRYQSMEELTDALDTVKL
;
A
#
# COMPACT_ATOMS: atom_id res chain seq x y z
N MET A 1 -8.41 -33.59 8.01
CA MET A 1 -8.69 -32.19 7.67
C MET A 1 -7.66 -31.75 6.65
N THR A 2 -8.05 -31.64 5.39
CA THR A 2 -7.17 -31.12 4.33
C THR A 2 -7.18 -29.59 4.38
N LYS A 3 -6.12 -28.96 4.90
CA LYS A 3 -5.85 -27.54 4.68
C LYS A 3 -5.32 -27.35 3.27
N THR A 4 -6.19 -27.53 2.28
CA THR A 4 -5.92 -27.17 0.89
C THR A 4 -6.74 -25.92 0.64
N GLY A 5 -6.11 -24.75 0.56
CA GLY A 5 -6.87 -23.52 0.36
C GLY A 5 -5.99 -22.28 0.32
N TYR A 6 -5.69 -21.87 -0.91
CA TYR A 6 -5.21 -20.55 -1.32
C TYR A 6 -3.78 -20.18 -0.92
N VAL A 7 -2.89 -20.23 -1.92
CA VAL A 7 -1.78 -19.29 -2.04
C VAL A 7 -2.42 -17.90 -2.23
N ILE A 8 -2.90 -17.30 -1.15
CA ILE A 8 -3.06 -15.85 -1.07
C ILE A 8 -1.62 -15.33 -1.00
N GLY A 9 -1.22 -14.47 -1.94
CA GLY A 9 0.07 -13.77 -1.83
C GLY A 9 0.25 -13.14 -0.44
N SER A 10 1.48 -12.80 -0.03
CA SER A 10 1.72 -12.21 1.29
C SER A 10 0.69 -11.12 1.60
N PRO A 11 -0.23 -11.31 2.58
CA PRO A 11 -1.35 -10.40 2.84
C PRO A 11 -0.95 -8.95 3.05
N LYS A 12 0.33 -8.76 3.41
CA LYS A 12 1.01 -7.48 3.62
C LYS A 12 0.93 -6.50 2.45
N TYR A 13 0.71 -6.94 1.21
CA TYR A 13 0.74 -6.07 0.03
C TYR A 13 -0.59 -6.03 -0.72
N MET A 14 -1.64 -6.68 -0.20
CA MET A 14 -2.90 -6.82 -0.92
C MET A 14 -3.71 -5.52 -0.90
N ALA A 15 -4.25 -5.13 -2.05
CA ALA A 15 -5.10 -3.96 -2.16
C ALA A 15 -6.48 -4.18 -1.49
N PRO A 16 -7.11 -3.13 -0.92
CA PRO A 16 -8.41 -3.23 -0.25
C PRO A 16 -9.51 -3.88 -1.09
N GLU A 17 -9.57 -3.57 -2.38
CA GLU A 17 -10.54 -4.14 -3.32
C GLU A 17 -10.35 -5.63 -3.58
N GLN A 18 -9.10 -6.14 -3.54
CA GLN A 18 -8.83 -7.58 -3.64
C GLN A 18 -9.35 -8.30 -2.40
N ILE A 19 -9.14 -7.72 -1.21
CA ILE A 19 -9.60 -8.25 0.08
C ILE A 19 -11.12 -8.28 0.15
N LEU A 20 -11.77 -7.24 -0.35
CA LEU A 20 -13.22 -7.09 -0.35
C LEU A 20 -13.92 -7.85 -1.50
N GLY A 21 -13.18 -8.53 -2.36
CA GLY A 21 -13.74 -9.22 -3.54
C GLY A 21 -14.43 -8.28 -4.52
N LYS A 22 -14.00 -7.01 -4.58
CA LYS A 22 -14.51 -6.00 -5.52
C LYS A 22 -13.78 -6.13 -6.87
N LYS A 23 -14.25 -5.38 -7.88
CA LYS A 23 -13.56 -5.31 -9.18
C LYS A 23 -12.13 -4.78 -9.00
N VAL A 24 -11.17 -5.63 -9.34
CA VAL A 24 -9.74 -5.34 -9.38
C VAL A 24 -9.38 -4.81 -10.77
N ASP A 25 -8.58 -3.77 -10.81
CA ASP A 25 -7.97 -3.17 -11.99
C ASP A 25 -6.51 -2.80 -11.65
N GLU A 26 -5.81 -2.17 -12.59
CA GLU A 26 -4.39 -1.80 -12.49
C GLU A 26 -4.04 -0.95 -11.26
N THR A 27 -5.01 -0.24 -10.68
CA THR A 27 -4.82 0.58 -9.49
C THR A 27 -4.53 -0.25 -8.23
N ALA A 28 -4.77 -1.56 -8.26
CA ALA A 28 -4.39 -2.48 -7.20
C ALA A 28 -2.86 -2.68 -7.15
N ASP A 29 -2.19 -2.69 -8.30
CA ASP A 29 -0.74 -2.77 -8.35
C ASP A 29 -0.10 -1.47 -7.85
N VAL A 30 -0.70 -0.30 -8.16
CA VAL A 30 -0.29 1.01 -7.61
C VAL A 30 -0.31 0.99 -6.08
N TYR A 31 -1.37 0.46 -5.49
CA TYR A 31 -1.46 0.31 -4.04
C TYR A 31 -0.36 -0.60 -3.50
N SER A 32 -0.15 -1.75 -4.14
CA SER A 32 0.87 -2.73 -3.73
C SER A 32 2.27 -2.13 -3.77
N VAL A 33 2.59 -1.34 -4.80
CA VAL A 33 3.85 -0.58 -4.89
C VAL A 33 3.93 0.50 -3.82
N GLY A 34 2.83 1.21 -3.54
CA GLY A 34 2.75 2.16 -2.41
C GLY A 34 3.15 1.54 -1.08
N VAL A 35 2.65 0.33 -0.79
CA VAL A 35 3.02 -0.44 0.41
C VAL A 35 4.51 -0.81 0.41
N ILE A 36 5.06 -1.21 -0.73
CA ILE A 36 6.50 -1.53 -0.85
C ILE A 36 7.35 -0.29 -0.62
N MET A 37 6.97 0.87 -1.20
CA MET A 37 7.66 2.15 -0.98
C MET A 37 7.65 2.55 0.49
N TYR A 38 6.51 2.41 1.17
CA TYR A 38 6.40 2.60 2.61
C TYR A 38 7.39 1.71 3.37
N GLU A 39 7.43 0.41 3.08
CA GLU A 39 8.31 -0.53 3.78
C GLU A 39 9.79 -0.23 3.52
N MET A 40 10.14 0.18 2.30
CA MET A 40 11.51 0.56 1.96
C MET A 40 11.97 1.81 2.71
N CYS A 41 11.11 2.82 2.88
CA CYS A 41 11.51 4.07 3.52
C CYS A 41 11.42 4.06 5.04
N THR A 42 10.58 3.19 5.63
CA THR A 42 10.40 3.08 7.08
C THR A 42 11.08 1.84 7.69
N GLY A 43 11.50 0.88 6.85
CA GLY A 43 12.06 -0.41 7.27
C GLY A 43 11.02 -1.42 7.78
N VAL A 44 9.73 -1.05 7.83
CA VAL A 44 8.63 -1.91 8.29
C VAL A 44 7.40 -1.73 7.41
N PRO A 45 6.61 -2.78 7.12
CA PRO A 45 5.39 -2.62 6.36
C PRO A 45 4.35 -1.79 7.14
N PRO A 46 3.45 -1.06 6.45
CA PRO A 46 2.46 -0.21 7.09
C PRO A 46 1.48 -1.00 7.96
N TYR A 47 1.25 -2.27 7.62
CA TYR A 47 0.33 -3.16 8.31
C TYR A 47 0.99 -4.52 8.57
N SER A 48 1.21 -4.85 9.83
CA SER A 48 1.83 -6.11 10.25
C SER A 48 1.28 -6.68 11.55
N ARG A 49 0.30 -6.02 12.17
CA ARG A 49 -0.20 -6.41 13.49
C ARG A 49 -1.19 -7.59 13.39
N GLY A 50 -0.93 -8.65 14.16
CA GLY A 50 -1.85 -9.78 14.31
C GLY A 50 -1.68 -10.87 13.24
N ASP A 51 -2.72 -11.66 13.04
CA ASP A 51 -2.74 -12.72 12.04
C ASP A 51 -3.02 -12.20 10.62
N HIS A 52 -3.04 -13.09 9.62
CA HIS A 52 -3.26 -12.71 8.22
C HIS A 52 -4.59 -11.95 8.01
N MET A 53 -5.66 -12.38 8.70
CA MET A 53 -6.96 -11.70 8.60
C MET A 53 -6.92 -10.30 9.20
N SER A 54 -6.19 -10.13 10.31
CA SER A 54 -5.97 -8.83 10.95
C SER A 54 -5.22 -7.87 10.03
N VAL A 55 -4.20 -8.36 9.32
CA VAL A 55 -3.44 -7.55 8.34
C VAL A 55 -4.32 -7.14 7.16
N MET A 56 -5.09 -8.07 6.59
CA MET A 56 -6.05 -7.74 5.52
C MET A 56 -7.05 -6.67 5.98
N TYR A 57 -7.58 -6.78 7.20
CA TYR A 57 -8.52 -5.79 7.72
C TYR A 57 -7.89 -4.41 7.91
N GLN A 58 -6.61 -4.33 8.25
CA GLN A 58 -5.88 -3.06 8.36
C GLN A 58 -5.76 -2.34 7.00
N HIS A 59 -5.47 -3.08 5.92
CA HIS A 59 -5.48 -2.51 4.56
C HIS A 59 -6.84 -1.87 4.22
N VAL A 60 -7.94 -2.53 4.57
CA VAL A 60 -9.30 -2.01 4.35
C VAL A 60 -9.58 -0.77 5.19
N GLN A 61 -9.00 -0.65 6.39
CA GLN A 61 -9.15 0.53 7.24
C GLN A 61 -8.32 1.73 6.78
N GLY A 62 -7.14 1.51 6.20
CA GLY A 62 -6.30 2.59 5.67
C GLY A 62 -5.68 3.50 6.72
N LYS A 63 -5.40 2.99 7.93
CA LYS A 63 -4.85 3.77 9.04
C LYS A 63 -3.38 3.47 9.26
N ALA A 64 -2.58 3.54 8.19
CA ALA A 64 -1.13 3.43 8.31
C ALA A 64 -0.62 4.58 9.19
N THR A 65 0.42 4.31 9.96
CA THR A 65 1.22 5.36 10.60
C THR A 65 1.84 6.23 9.51
N ASP A 66 2.03 7.52 9.76
CA ASP A 66 2.72 8.37 8.79
C ASP A 66 4.17 7.87 8.60
N CYS A 67 4.65 7.85 7.36
CA CYS A 67 6.04 7.47 7.08
C CYS A 67 7.02 8.39 7.82
N GLN A 68 6.71 9.68 7.92
CA GLN A 68 7.57 10.68 8.55
C GLN A 68 7.58 10.58 10.09
N GLU A 69 6.58 9.93 10.71
CA GLU A 69 6.64 9.59 12.13
C GLU A 69 7.70 8.50 12.42
N ILE A 70 8.03 7.66 11.43
CA ILE A 70 9.01 6.57 11.55
C ILE A 70 10.38 6.97 10.98
N ASN A 71 10.39 7.66 9.84
CA ASN A 71 11.58 8.19 9.19
C ASN A 71 11.43 9.73 8.97
N PRO A 72 11.84 10.55 9.95
CA PRO A 72 11.70 12.01 9.88
C PRO A 72 12.53 12.68 8.77
N ASP A 73 13.53 11.99 8.22
CA ASP A 73 14.37 12.52 7.13
C ASP A 73 13.73 12.32 5.75
N LEU A 74 12.56 11.69 5.67
CA LEU A 74 11.85 11.44 4.43
C LEU A 74 11.28 12.74 3.85
N PRO A 75 11.57 13.10 2.58
CA PRO A 75 11.02 14.30 1.96
C PRO A 75 9.48 14.31 1.89
N ASP A 76 8.88 15.47 2.15
CA ASP A 76 7.42 15.66 2.14
C ASP A 76 6.77 15.20 0.83
N ASP A 77 7.39 15.54 -0.31
CA ASP A 77 6.89 15.17 -1.64
C ASP A 77 6.83 13.65 -1.82
N PHE A 78 7.84 12.92 -1.31
CA PHE A 78 7.87 11.46 -1.39
C PHE A 78 6.84 10.82 -0.45
N ALA A 79 6.68 11.35 0.76
CA ALA A 79 5.64 10.91 1.69
C ALA A 79 4.23 11.10 1.09
N ALA A 80 3.98 12.22 0.41
CA ALA A 80 2.72 12.49 -0.27
C ALA A 80 2.43 11.48 -1.40
N VAL A 81 3.45 11.07 -2.16
CA VAL A 81 3.33 10.02 -3.19
C VAL A 81 2.91 8.69 -2.56
N ILE A 82 3.55 8.29 -1.46
CA ILE A 82 3.20 7.04 -0.75
C ILE A 82 1.76 7.08 -0.24
N VAL A 83 1.36 8.17 0.41
CA VAL A 83 -0.02 8.34 0.94
C VAL A 83 -1.05 8.25 -0.19
N THR A 84 -0.79 8.89 -1.33
CA THR A 84 -1.68 8.87 -2.49
C THR A 84 -1.78 7.46 -3.07
N ALA A 85 -0.65 6.78 -3.29
CA ALA A 85 -0.62 5.41 -3.81
C ALA A 85 -1.37 4.43 -2.88
N MET A 86 -1.24 4.62 -1.56
CA MET A 86 -1.88 3.77 -0.53
C MET A 86 -3.32 4.18 -0.16
N SER A 87 -3.97 5.09 -0.91
CA SER A 87 -5.35 5.46 -0.62
C SER A 87 -6.28 4.24 -0.63
N VAL A 88 -7.16 4.10 0.38
CA VAL A 88 -8.18 3.02 0.37
C VAL A 88 -9.17 3.19 -0.76
N ASP A 89 -9.53 4.44 -1.05
CA ASP A 89 -10.35 4.78 -2.20
C ASP A 89 -9.46 4.78 -3.46
N LYS A 90 -9.63 3.74 -4.29
CA LYS A 90 -8.83 3.58 -5.51
C LYS A 90 -8.99 4.72 -6.52
N THR A 91 -10.08 5.48 -6.45
CA THR A 91 -10.28 6.66 -7.32
C THR A 91 -9.41 7.85 -6.94
N LYS A 92 -8.80 7.82 -5.73
CA LYS A 92 -7.88 8.85 -5.24
C LYS A 92 -6.41 8.44 -5.36
N ARG A 93 -6.13 7.25 -5.91
CA ARG A 93 -4.77 6.80 -6.23
C ARG A 93 -4.33 7.36 -7.57
N TYR A 94 -3.07 7.17 -7.91
CA TYR A 94 -2.63 7.20 -9.29
C TYR A 94 -3.39 6.14 -10.09
N GLN A 95 -3.94 6.53 -11.24
CA GLN A 95 -4.77 5.68 -12.07
C GLN A 95 -3.94 4.78 -13.00
N SER A 96 -2.64 5.00 -13.08
CA SER A 96 -1.71 4.12 -13.78
C SER A 96 -0.32 4.14 -13.12
N MET A 97 0.52 3.16 -13.48
CA MET A 97 1.93 3.17 -13.10
C MET A 97 2.72 4.31 -13.75
N GLU A 98 2.29 4.78 -14.92
CA GLU A 98 2.87 5.94 -15.58
C GLU A 98 2.65 7.20 -14.74
N GLU A 99 1.42 7.42 -14.25
CA GLU A 99 1.10 8.56 -13.39
C GLU A 99 1.86 8.52 -12.05
N LEU A 100 2.03 7.33 -11.47
CA LEU A 100 2.87 7.14 -10.29
C LEU A 100 4.34 7.47 -10.59
N THR A 101 4.86 7.05 -11.74
CA THR A 101 6.25 7.31 -12.15
C THR A 101 6.47 8.79 -12.38
N ASP A 102 5.55 9.46 -13.08
CA ASP A 102 5.59 10.91 -13.29
C ASP A 102 5.62 11.66 -11.96
N ALA A 103 4.81 11.24 -10.98
CA ALA A 103 4.83 11.83 -9.65
C ALA A 103 6.19 11.63 -8.94
N LEU A 104 6.78 10.43 -9.03
CA LEU A 104 8.10 10.14 -8.47
C LEU A 104 9.21 10.97 -9.11
N ASP A 105 9.14 11.23 -10.42
CA ASP A 105 10.13 12.05 -11.12
C ASP A 105 10.12 13.53 -10.69
N THR A 106 9.02 14.00 -10.08
CA THR A 106 8.94 15.35 -9.51
C THR A 106 9.54 15.46 -8.11
N VAL A 107 9.77 14.33 -7.43
CA VAL A 107 10.32 14.30 -6.08
C VAL A 107 11.78 14.74 -6.11
N LYS A 108 12.12 15.73 -5.28
CA LYS A 108 13.50 16.18 -5.08
C LYS A 108 14.11 15.39 -3.92
N LEU A 109 15.08 14.54 -4.24
CA LEU A 109 15.93 13.84 -3.28
C LEU A 109 17.07 14.72 -2.78
#